data_AF-A0A7Y2GEF2-F1
#
_entry.id   AF-A0A7Y2GEF2-F1
#
_cell.length_a   1.000
_cell.length_b   1.000
_cell.length_c   1.000
_cell.angle_alpha   90.00
_cell.angle_beta   90.00
_cell.angle_gamma   90.00
#
_symmetry.space_group_name_H-M   'P 1'
#
loop_
_entity.id
_entity.type
_entity.pdbx_description
1 polymer ?
#
loop_
_entity_poly.entity_id
_entity_poly.type
_entity_poly.pdbx_seq_one_letter_code
_entity_poly.pdbx_strand_id
1 'polypeptide(L)' 'MTDPITRDGLTPRFWEKKPLEKLSQTEWEALCDGCGKCCLNKLEDEESGVVVLTRVA' A
#
# COMPACT_ATOMS: atom_id res chain seq x y z
N MET A 1 -1.73 8.04 -17.16
CA MET A 1 -1.84 8.12 -15.70
C MET A 1 -0.46 7.83 -15.16
N THR A 2 0.19 8.79 -14.52
CA THR A 2 1.54 8.61 -13.97
C THR A 2 1.44 7.73 -12.74
N ASP A 3 2.20 6.66 -12.69
CA ASP A 3 2.30 5.82 -11.50
C ASP A 3 2.97 6.63 -10.37
N PRO A 4 2.31 6.84 -9.22
CA PRO A 4 2.89 7.65 -8.14
C PRO A 4 3.99 6.91 -7.35
N ILE A 5 4.17 5.60 -7.56
CA ILE A 5 5.12 4.79 -6.79
C ILE A 5 6.41 4.61 -7.60
N THR A 6 7.51 5.20 -7.14
CA THR A 6 8.83 5.06 -7.75
C THR A 6 9.38 3.65 -7.54
N ARG A 7 9.54 2.89 -8.64
CA ARG A 7 10.09 1.51 -8.62
C ARG A 7 11.47 1.38 -9.26
N ASP A 8 12.11 2.50 -9.57
CA ASP A 8 13.38 2.52 -10.27
C ASP A 8 14.51 1.94 -9.42
N GLY A 9 15.35 1.09 -10.03
CA GLY A 9 16.53 0.50 -9.39
C GLY A 9 16.25 -0.59 -8.36
N LEU A 10 14.99 -1.01 -8.16
CA LEU A 10 14.65 -2.10 -7.26
C LEU A 10 15.04 -3.46 -7.85
N THR A 11 15.63 -4.33 -7.02
CA THR A 11 15.95 -5.70 -7.44
C THR A 11 14.64 -6.48 -7.67
N PRO A 12 14.47 -7.20 -8.79
CA PRO A 12 13.28 -7.99 -9.03
C PRO A 12 12.99 -8.97 -7.88
N ARG A 13 11.73 -9.02 -7.43
CA ARG A 13 11.26 -9.89 -6.34
C ARG A 13 12.08 -9.79 -5.05
N PHE A 14 12.52 -8.59 -4.69
CA PHE A 14 13.28 -8.33 -3.45
C PHE A 14 12.58 -8.87 -2.19
N TRP A 15 11.24 -8.90 -2.17
CA TRP A 15 10.43 -9.40 -1.05
C TRP A 15 10.58 -10.90 -0.78
N GLU A 16 11.05 -11.69 -1.75
CA GLU A 16 11.33 -13.11 -1.55
C GLU A 16 12.65 -13.35 -0.80
N LYS A 17 13.54 -12.35 -0.80
CA LYS A 17 14.91 -12.46 -0.28
C LYS A 17 15.14 -11.63 0.99
N LYS A 18 14.28 -10.65 1.24
CA LYS A 18 14.34 -9.75 2.39
C LYS A 18 13.09 -9.92 3.26
N PRO A 19 13.22 -10.11 4.58
CA PRO A 19 12.09 -10.00 5.49
C PRO A 19 11.39 -8.65 5.36
N LEU A 20 10.08 -8.61 5.57
CA LEU A 20 9.25 -7.40 5.47
C LEU A 20 9.82 -6.23 6.31
N GLU A 21 10.28 -6.50 7.52
CA GLU A 21 10.88 -5.53 8.46
C GLU A 21 12.21 -4.93 7.96
N LYS A 22 12.87 -5.57 6.99
CA LYS A 22 14.15 -5.13 6.42
C LYS A 22 13.99 -4.44 5.07
N LEU A 23 12.76 -4.27 4.60
CA LEU A 23 12.49 -3.53 3.37
C LEU A 23 12.72 -2.04 3.63
N SER A 24 13.40 -1.38 2.70
CA SER A 24 13.42 0.08 2.67
C SER A 24 12.01 0.62 2.40
N GLN A 25 11.78 1.90 2.69
CA GLN A 25 10.48 2.53 2.39
C GLN A 25 10.10 2.41 0.91
N THR A 26 11.05 2.64 -0.01
CA THR A 26 10.81 2.48 -1.45
C THR A 26 10.43 1.05 -1.83
N GLU A 27 11.11 0.06 -1.25
CA GLU A 27 10.77 -1.35 -1.45
C GLU A 27 9.38 -1.68 -0.89
N TRP A 28 9.03 -1.12 0.26
CA TRP A 28 7.72 -1.31 0.88
C TRP A 28 6.59 -0.77 -0.01
N GLU A 29 6.70 0.49 -0.42
CA GLU A 29 5.72 1.16 -1.29
C GLU A 29 5.59 0.44 -2.64
N ALA A 30 6.69 -0.09 -3.18
CA ALA A 30 6.69 -0.81 -4.45
C ALA A 30 5.90 -2.13 -4.44
N LEU A 31 5.57 -2.69 -3.27
CA LEU A 31 4.67 -3.84 -3.14
C LEU A 31 3.21 -3.46 -3.41
N CYS A 32 2.86 -2.18 -3.31
CA CYS A 32 1.54 -1.67 -3.63
C CYS A 32 1.38 -1.54 -5.16
N ASP A 33 0.19 -1.87 -5.67
CA ASP A 33 -0.21 -1.68 -7.07
C ASP A 33 -1.02 -0.38 -7.28
N GLY A 34 -1.15 0.45 -6.24
CA GLY A 34 -1.88 1.71 -6.27
C GLY A 34 -3.39 1.55 -6.48
N CYS A 35 -3.97 0.35 -6.32
CA CYS A 35 -5.39 0.11 -6.63
C CYS A 35 -6.33 0.42 -5.45
N GLY A 36 -5.78 0.76 -4.28
CA GLY A 36 -6.53 1.10 -3.08
C GLY A 36 -7.34 -0.08 -2.49
N LYS A 37 -6.95 -1.34 -2.73
CA LYS A 37 -7.63 -2.52 -2.15
C LYS A 37 -7.02 -3.03 -0.85
N CYS A 38 -5.74 -2.75 -0.60
CA CYS A 38 -5.00 -3.20 0.57
C CYS A 38 -4.71 -2.08 1.59
N CYS A 39 -4.63 -0.83 1.14
CA CYS A 39 -4.51 0.36 1.99
C CYS A 39 -5.84 1.14 1.97
N LEU A 40 -6.69 0.86 2.95
CA LEU A 40 -8.03 1.41 3.08
C LEU A 40 -8.16 2.17 4.39
N ASN A 41 -8.84 3.32 4.36
CA ASN A 41 -9.33 3.93 5.59
C ASN A 41 -10.70 3.34 5.91
N LYS A 42 -10.82 2.74 7.10
CA LYS A 42 -12.09 2.34 7.67
C LYS A 42 -12.68 3.53 8.41
N LEU A 43 -13.79 4.05 7.90
CA LEU A 43 -14.56 5.10 8.55
C LEU A 43 -15.80 4.46 9.15
N GLU A 44 -16.05 4.72 10.42
CA GLU A 44 -17.20 4.23 11.16
C GLU A 44 -17.97 5.42 11.69
N ASP A 45 -19.26 5.48 11.38
CA ASP A 45 -20.17 6.50 11.90
C ASP A 45 -20.45 6.23 13.38
N GLU A 46 -20.28 7.24 14.24
CA GLU A 46 -20.35 7.06 15.69
C GLU A 46 -21.77 6.83 16.22
N GLU A 47 -22.80 7.29 15.52
CA GLU A 47 -24.20 7.15 15.94
C GLU A 47 -24.83 5.90 15.34
N SER A 48 -24.64 5.66 14.05
CA SER A 48 -25.29 4.57 13.33
C SER A 48 -24.45 3.30 13.25
N GLY A 49 -23.15 3.36 13.55
CA GLY A 49 -22.20 2.25 13.42
C GLY A 49 -21.95 1.81 11.97
N VAL A 50 -22.34 2.62 10.98
CA VAL A 50 -22.15 2.27 9.57
C VAL A 50 -20.67 2.36 9.23
N VAL A 51 -20.15 1.31 8.61
CA VAL A 51 -18.75 1.23 8.15
C VAL A 51 -18.68 1.46 6.65
N VAL A 52 -17.85 2.41 6.24
CA VAL A 52 -17.46 2.62 4.85
C VAL A 52 -15.94 2.55 4.69
N LEU A 53 -15.50 2.06 3.54
CA LEU A 53 -14.09 1.93 3.19
C LEU A 53 -13.76 2.93 2.09
N THR A 54 -12.76 3.79 2.31
CA THR A 54 -12.25 4.69 1.28
C THR A 54 -10.89 4.20 0.77
N ARG A 55 -10.63 4.44 -0.51
CA ARG A 55 -9.31 4.19 -1.10
C ARG A 55 -8.34 5.29 -0.68
N VAL A 56 -7.15 4.92 -0.25
CA VAL A 56 -6.06 5.86 0.08
C VAL A 56 -5.21 6.18 -1.16
N ALA A 57 -5.11 5.22 -2.08
CA ALA A 57 -4.31 5.27 -3.31
C ALA A 57 -5.20 5.15 -4.55
#